data_AF-A0A0D6ABD8-F1
#
_entry.id   AF-A0A0D6ABD8-F1
#
_cell.length_a   1.000
_cell.length_b   1.000
_cell.length_c   1.000
_cell.angle_alpha   90.00
_cell.angle_beta   90.00
_cell.angle_gamma   90.00
#
_symmetry.space_group_name_H-M   'P 1'
#
loop_
_entity.id
_entity.type
_entity.pdbx_description
1 polymer ?
#
loop_
_entity_poly.entity_id
_entity_poly.type
_entity_poly.pdbx_seq_one_letter_code
_entity_poly.pdbx_strand_id
1 'polypeptide(L)' 'MCHNRRISRHKVFQDLGARGKTSVDWFFGFKLHLVVNELGEILHMSRV' A
#
# COMPACT_ATOMS: atom_id res chain seq x y z
N MET A 1 -1.36 7.38 5.73
CA MET A 1 -0.49 6.57 6.62
C MET A 1 -1.26 6.25 7.89
N CYS A 2 -1.43 4.98 8.23
CA CYS A 2 -2.07 4.60 9.49
C CYS A 2 -1.08 4.64 10.65
N HIS A 3 -1.47 5.27 11.75
CA HIS A 3 -0.71 5.19 13.00
C HIS A 3 -0.65 3.73 13.49
N ASN A 4 0.50 3.32 14.03
CA ASN A 4 0.74 1.96 14.53
C ASN A 4 -0.37 1.44 15.47
N ARG A 5 -0.91 2.32 16.33
CA ARG A 5 -1.98 1.98 17.28
C ARG A 5 -3.31 1.59 16.62
N ARG A 6 -3.52 1.96 15.35
CA ARG A 6 -4.77 1.70 14.60
C ARG A 6 -4.63 0.54 13.60
N ILE A 7 -3.45 -0.07 13.47
CA ILE A 7 -3.19 -1.18 12.53
C ILE A 7 -4.13 -2.36 12.79
N SER A 8 -4.34 -2.74 14.06
CA SER A 8 -5.20 -3.88 14.41
C SER A 8 -6.67 -3.70 14.04
N ARG A 9 -7.12 -2.45 13.81
CA ARG A 9 -8.48 -2.13 13.35
C ARG A 9 -8.58 -2.07 11.83
N HIS A 10 -7.46 -2.10 11.12
CA HIS A 10 -7.40 -1.92 9.69
C HIS A 10 -7.55 -3.27 8.98
N LYS A 11 -8.80 -3.67 8.71
CA LYS A 11 -9.14 -4.97 8.12
C LYS A 11 -9.09 -5.01 6.59
N VAL A 12 -9.23 -3.85 5.93
CA VAL A 12 -9.34 -3.75 4.46
C VAL A 12 -8.07 -4.21 3.75
N PHE A 13 -6.92 -3.99 4.37
CA PHE A 13 -5.61 -4.33 3.79
C PHE A 13 -4.79 -5.17 4.76
N GLN A 14 -5.43 -5.96 5.62
CA GLN A 14 -4.73 -6.73 6.66
C GLN A 14 -3.71 -7.72 6.06
N ASP A 15 -4.06 -8.36 4.94
CA ASP A 15 -3.20 -9.34 4.26
C ASP A 15 -2.35 -8.74 3.13
N LEU A 16 -2.59 -7.47 2.80
CA LEU A 16 -1.91 -6.76 1.71
C LEU A 16 -0.89 -5.73 2.22
N GLY A 17 -1.15 -5.12 3.38
CA GLY A 17 -0.32 -4.08 3.97
C GLY A 17 0.85 -4.65 4.78
N ALA A 18 2.03 -4.08 4.57
CA ALA A 18 3.21 -4.33 5.40
C ALA A 18 3.50 -3.11 6.29
N ARG A 19 4.19 -3.36 7.40
CA ARG A 19 4.69 -2.28 8.26
C ARG A 19 6.07 -1.83 7.78
N GLY A 20 6.22 -0.56 7.45
CA GLY A 20 7.51 0.03 7.04
C GLY A 20 7.92 1.18 7.96
N LYS A 21 9.23 1.44 8.06
CA LYS A 21 9.80 2.56 8.80
C LYS A 21 10.31 3.62 7.82
N THR A 22 9.87 4.86 7.97
CA THR A 22 10.42 6.02 7.27
C THR A 22 11.26 6.86 8.23
N SER A 23 11.93 7.89 7.70
CA SER A 23 12.67 8.86 8.51
C SER A 23 11.79 9.65 9.49
N VAL A 24 10.48 9.71 9.24
CA VAL A 24 9.51 10.50 10.01
C VAL A 24 8.70 9.65 10.96
N ASP A 25 8.20 8.49 10.52
CA ASP A 25 7.43 7.58 11.38
C ASP A 25 7.33 6.15 10.77
N TRP A 26 6.68 5.26 11.51
CA TRP A 26 6.18 3.99 11.03
C TRP A 26 4.88 4.17 10.24
N PHE A 27 4.74 3.41 9.15
CA PHE A 27 3.51 3.33 8.39
C PHE A 27 3.07 1.87 8.20
N PHE A 28 1.77 1.69 7.97
CA PHE A 28 1.18 0.40 7.58
C PHE A 28 0.40 0.59 6.28
N GLY A 29 0.83 -0.10 5.23
CA GLY A 29 0.25 -0.02 3.89
C GLY A 29 1.06 -0.81 2.86
N PHE A 30 0.68 -0.70 1.60
CA PHE A 30 1.39 -1.29 0.45
C PHE A 30 1.45 -0.26 -0.67
N LYS A 31 2.45 -0.38 -1.55
CA LYS A 31 2.52 0.46 -2.74
C LYS A 31 1.99 -0.32 -3.94
N LEU A 32 1.13 0.33 -4.71
CA LEU A 32 0.59 -0.21 -5.96
C LEU A 32 1.31 0.46 -7.13
N HIS A 33 1.92 -0.36 -7.97
CA HIS A 33 2.52 0.06 -9.24
C HIS A 33 1.59 -0.38 -10.36
N LEU A 34 0.99 0.60 -11.03
CA LEU A 34 0.10 0.41 -12.17
C LEU A 34 0.82 0.81 -13.44
N VAL A 35 0.83 -0.08 -14.43
CA VAL A 35 1.31 0.21 -15.79
C VAL A 35 0.08 0.31 -16.69
N VAL A 36 -0.08 1.46 -17.34
CA VAL A 36 -1.19 1.76 -18.24
C VAL A 36 -0.68 2.14 -19.62
N ASN A 37 -1.43 1.80 -20.67
CA ASN A 37 -1.14 2.24 -22.03
C ASN A 37 -1.75 3.62 -22.34
N GLU A 38 -1.49 4.13 -23.54
CA GLU A 38 -1.98 5.45 -24.00
C GLU A 38 -3.50 5.53 -24.17
N LEU A 39 -4.17 4.37 -24.30
CA LEU A 39 -5.63 4.26 -24.35
C LEU A 39 -6.26 4.15 -22.95
N GLY A 40 -5.44 4.10 -21.88
CA GLY A 40 -5.89 3.99 -20.49
C GLY A 40 -6.16 2.56 -20.01
N GLU A 41 -5.77 1.54 -20.76
CA GLU A 41 -5.93 0.14 -20.35
C GLU A 41 -4.84 -0.27 -19.36
N ILE A 42 -5.22 -1.06 -18.35
CA ILE A 42 -4.31 -1.57 -17.34
C ILE A 42 -3.54 -2.76 -17.91
N LEU A 43 -2.25 -2.56 -18.17
CA LEU A 43 -1.34 -3.60 -18.67
C LEU A 43 -0.77 -4.46 -17.54
N HIS A 44 -0.51 -3.86 -16.38
CA HIS A 44 0.10 -4.55 -15.27
C HIS A 44 -0.22 -3.89 -13.93
N MET A 45 -0.42 -4.73 -12.90
CA MET A 45 -0.64 -4.32 -11.52
C MET A 45 0.29 -5.12 -10.62
N SER A 46 1.26 -4.46 -9.99
CA SER A 46 2.18 -5.10 -9.04
C SER A 46 2.24 -4.36 -7.71
N ARG A 47 2.41 -5.12 -6.64
CA ARG A 47 2.72 -4.60 -5.30
C ARG A 47 4.23 -4.55 -5.09
N VAL A 48 4.70 -3.51 -4.40
CA VAL A 48 6.11 -3.32 -3.98
C VAL A 48 6.17 -3.08 -2.47
#